data_AF-A0A2T5I2T6-F1
#
_entry.id   AF-A0A2T5I2T6-F1
#
_cell.length_a   1.000
_cell.length_b   1.000
_cell.length_c   1.000
_cell.angle_alpha   90.00
_cell.angle_beta   90.00
_cell.angle_gamma   90.00
#
_symmetry.space_group_name_H-M   'P 1'
#
loop_
_entity.id
_entity.type
_entity.pdbx_description
1 polymer ?
#
loop_
_entity_poly.entity_id
_entity_poly.type
_entity_poly.pdbx_seq_one_letter_code
_entity_poly.pdbx_strand_id
1 'polypeptide(L)'
;MKVKTLAAAILGLTLSMVITSTYASHADGTNTSELVHNADLIFEGKVVNVEYRTSDILKTDDVSMPHTYVTYEITRNFKGRSSEDKLITLRFRGGPDDAGNTLIIPGVPLFQAGDQDIVFVRGNGVEISPVVGGNFGRFRISKDAVHSDAWQEIWLLSNGQLDQGKFNEEKKSVTHRIGVHEFTFETENKAEWTPPADAKKLTPVQFRKFLGDSVNQHYTPQALSTLKAARSVPIHERFSIGKAKPLAAPAVTPVIHKLDPEAIRPEEMAIRKH
;
A
#
# COMPACT_ATOMS: atom_id res chain seq x y z
N MET A 1 49.13 -55.95 16.35
CA MET A 1 48.07 -55.37 17.21
C MET A 1 48.09 -53.86 16.99
N LYS A 2 47.32 -53.31 16.04
CA LYS A 2 45.90 -52.87 16.13
C LYS A 2 45.64 -51.74 17.16
N VAL A 3 45.66 -50.50 16.65
CA VAL A 3 44.76 -49.32 16.83
C VAL A 3 44.27 -49.04 18.27
N LYS A 4 44.38 -47.83 18.84
CA LYS A 4 43.51 -46.68 18.52
C LYS A 4 44.00 -45.36 19.12
N THR A 5 44.01 -44.32 18.29
CA THR A 5 44.05 -42.90 18.61
C THR A 5 42.71 -42.43 19.20
N LEU A 6 42.75 -41.65 20.28
CA LEU A 6 41.64 -40.81 20.79
C LEU A 6 42.19 -39.37 20.81
N ALA A 7 41.80 -38.49 19.88
CA ALA A 7 40.58 -37.68 19.88
C ALA A 7 40.58 -36.59 20.97
N ALA A 8 41.07 -35.40 20.62
CA ALA A 8 40.72 -34.14 21.29
C ALA A 8 39.87 -33.33 20.29
N ALA A 9 38.56 -33.29 20.52
CA ALA A 9 37.63 -32.50 19.73
C ALA A 9 37.52 -31.11 20.37
N ILE A 10 38.03 -30.08 19.70
CA ILE A 10 37.79 -28.68 20.04
C ILE A 10 36.43 -28.32 19.44
N LEU A 11 35.47 -28.08 20.33
CA LEU A 11 34.11 -27.66 20.02
C LEU A 11 34.13 -26.16 19.66
N GLY A 12 34.39 -25.84 18.40
CA GLY A 12 34.18 -24.50 17.86
C GLY A 12 32.69 -24.29 17.56
N LEU A 13 31.94 -23.78 18.54
CA LEU A 13 30.54 -23.41 18.36
C LEU A 13 30.49 -22.08 17.58
N THR A 14 30.51 -22.15 16.24
CA THR A 14 30.24 -21.00 15.39
C THR A 14 28.75 -20.65 15.51
N LEU A 15 28.45 -19.64 16.32
CA LEU A 15 27.14 -19.03 16.42
C LEU A 15 26.85 -18.30 15.09
N SER A 16 26.26 -19.01 14.13
CA SER A 16 25.73 -18.41 12.92
C SER A 16 24.54 -17.54 13.32
N MET A 17 24.82 -16.27 13.59
CA MET A 17 23.82 -15.23 13.74
C MET A 17 23.16 -15.08 12.37
N VAL A 18 22.05 -15.80 12.16
CA VAL A 18 21.15 -15.55 11.04
C VAL A 18 20.56 -14.19 11.34
N ILE A 19 21.16 -13.16 10.75
CA ILE A 19 20.57 -11.83 10.70
C ILE A 19 19.34 -12.00 9.81
N THR A 20 18.20 -12.32 10.42
CA THR A 20 16.92 -12.09 9.77
C THR A 20 16.87 -10.59 9.52
N SER A 21 17.14 -10.20 8.27
CA SER A 21 16.85 -8.88 7.77
C SER A 21 15.36 -8.64 8.03
N THR A 22 15.05 -8.00 9.13
CA THR A 22 13.78 -7.31 9.27
C THR A 22 13.82 -6.21 8.22
N TYR A 23 13.27 -6.50 7.04
CA TYR A 23 12.89 -5.47 6.10
C TYR A 23 11.82 -4.63 6.80
N ALA A 24 12.26 -3.61 7.54
CA ALA A 24 11.44 -2.44 7.71
C ALA A 24 11.17 -1.97 6.28
N SER A 25 9.91 -2.07 5.84
CA SER A 25 9.49 -1.70 4.49
C SER A 25 9.55 -0.19 4.32
N HIS A 26 10.77 0.34 4.25
CA HIS A 26 11.07 1.59 3.58
C HIS A 26 11.81 1.19 2.31
N ALA A 27 11.08 1.05 1.21
CA ALA A 27 11.63 0.66 -0.07
C ALA A 27 11.62 1.86 -1.00
N ASP A 28 12.78 2.50 -1.16
CA ASP A 28 13.12 3.16 -2.42
C ASP A 28 12.90 2.12 -3.53
N GLY A 29 12.08 2.47 -4.52
CA GLY A 29 11.70 1.61 -5.62
C GLY A 29 10.41 0.78 -5.40
N THR A 30 9.35 1.10 -6.14
CA THR A 30 8.19 0.20 -6.28
C THR A 30 8.56 -0.92 -7.24
N ASN A 31 8.79 -2.13 -6.74
CA ASN A 31 9.04 -3.31 -7.58
C ASN A 31 7.78 -3.67 -8.38
N THR A 32 7.73 -3.21 -9.63
CA THR A 32 6.54 -3.42 -10.48
C THR A 32 6.32 -4.88 -10.82
N SER A 33 7.39 -5.67 -10.95
CA SER A 33 7.26 -7.11 -11.20
C SER A 33 6.51 -7.80 -10.05
N GLU A 34 6.79 -7.40 -8.81
CA GLU A 34 6.09 -7.91 -7.64
C GLU A 34 4.62 -7.48 -7.61
N LEU A 35 4.31 -6.22 -7.92
CA LEU A 35 2.93 -5.76 -8.04
C LEU A 35 2.17 -6.54 -9.11
N VAL A 36 2.78 -6.72 -10.29
CA VAL A 36 2.20 -7.48 -11.42
C VAL A 36 1.99 -8.93 -11.05
N HIS A 37 2.93 -9.56 -10.34
CA HIS A 37 2.80 -10.95 -9.92
C HIS A 37 1.67 -11.15 -8.92
N ASN A 38 1.59 -10.26 -7.94
CA ASN A 38 0.63 -10.34 -6.85
C ASN A 38 -0.80 -9.93 -7.22
N ALA A 39 -1.02 -9.18 -8.31
CA ALA A 39 -2.36 -8.75 -8.70
C ALA A 39 -3.14 -9.84 -9.44
N ASP A 40 -4.42 -10.02 -9.10
CA ASP A 40 -5.37 -10.83 -9.88
C ASP A 40 -5.96 -10.02 -11.06
N LEU A 41 -6.14 -8.72 -10.85
CA LEU A 41 -6.64 -7.76 -11.81
C LEU A 41 -5.76 -6.51 -11.79
N ILE A 42 -5.40 -5.98 -12.96
CA ILE A 42 -4.75 -4.68 -13.11
C ILE A 42 -5.53 -3.89 -14.12
N PHE A 43 -6.04 -2.73 -13.75
CA PHE A 43 -6.91 -1.93 -14.61
C PHE A 43 -6.59 -0.44 -14.52
N GLU A 44 -6.95 0.29 -15.57
CA GLU A 44 -7.12 1.75 -15.57
C GLU A 44 -8.62 2.05 -15.52
N GLY A 45 -9.02 2.99 -14.67
CA GLY A 45 -10.41 3.34 -14.52
C GLY A 45 -10.65 4.65 -13.76
N LYS A 46 -11.92 5.03 -13.70
CA LYS A 46 -12.40 6.22 -12.99
C LYS A 46 -13.30 5.80 -11.84
N VAL A 47 -13.10 6.36 -10.66
CA VAL A 47 -14.04 6.18 -9.54
C VAL A 47 -15.36 6.84 -9.88
N VAL A 48 -16.43 6.06 -9.99
CA VAL A 48 -17.79 6.55 -10.29
C VAL A 48 -18.68 6.61 -9.05
N ASN A 49 -18.36 5.83 -8.01
CA ASN A 49 -19.08 5.90 -6.73
C ASN A 49 -18.15 5.60 -5.55
N VAL A 50 -18.43 6.26 -4.43
CA VAL A 50 -17.81 5.97 -3.13
C VAL A 50 -18.92 5.91 -2.09
N GLU A 51 -19.09 4.74 -1.49
CA GLU A 51 -20.12 4.47 -0.50
C GLU A 51 -19.49 3.94 0.80
N TYR A 52 -20.22 4.04 1.89
CA TYR A 52 -19.73 3.67 3.21
C TYR A 52 -20.74 2.78 3.93
N ARG A 53 -20.24 1.80 4.67
CA ARG A 53 -21.06 0.90 5.47
C ARG A 53 -20.21 0.22 6.54
N THR A 54 -20.80 -0.02 7.71
CA THR A 54 -20.23 -0.88 8.74
C THR A 54 -20.52 -2.38 8.48
N SER A 55 -19.59 -3.26 8.85
CA SER A 55 -19.80 -4.71 8.79
C SER A 55 -20.94 -5.16 9.71
N ASP A 56 -21.62 -6.25 9.34
CA ASP A 56 -22.65 -6.85 10.16
C ASP A 56 -22.07 -7.43 11.47
N ILE A 57 -22.89 -7.42 12.52
CA ILE A 57 -22.70 -8.26 13.71
C ILE A 57 -23.59 -9.50 13.53
N LEU A 58 -22.98 -10.62 13.13
CA LEU A 58 -23.70 -11.89 12.89
C LEU A 58 -23.55 -12.86 14.08
N LYS A 59 -22.49 -12.68 14.87
CA LYS A 59 -22.15 -13.46 16.07
C LYS A 59 -21.78 -12.52 17.22
N THR A 60 -21.80 -13.05 18.45
CA THR A 60 -21.49 -12.30 19.69
C THR A 60 -20.07 -11.73 19.74
N ASP A 61 -19.14 -12.33 19.00
CA ASP A 61 -17.75 -11.91 18.90
C ASP A 61 -17.44 -11.09 17.64
N ASP A 62 -18.42 -10.75 16.82
CA ASP A 62 -18.22 -9.83 15.70
C ASP A 62 -18.11 -8.39 16.19
N VAL A 63 -17.44 -7.55 15.40
CA VAL A 63 -17.35 -6.10 15.59
C VAL A 63 -17.97 -5.37 14.41
N SER A 64 -18.66 -4.26 14.71
CA SER A 64 -19.04 -3.28 13.70
C SER A 64 -17.79 -2.53 13.25
N MET A 65 -17.39 -2.71 11.99
CA MET A 65 -16.16 -2.16 11.43
C MET A 65 -16.49 -1.34 10.18
N PRO A 66 -16.08 -0.06 10.12
CA PRO A 66 -16.27 0.78 8.92
C PRO A 66 -15.57 0.20 7.69
N HIS A 67 -16.28 0.24 6.56
CA HIS A 67 -15.74 -0.07 5.25
C HIS A 67 -16.17 0.97 4.21
N THR A 68 -15.27 1.23 3.27
CA THR A 68 -15.49 2.06 2.09
C THR A 68 -15.64 1.14 0.87
N TYR A 69 -16.66 1.37 0.07
CA TYR A 69 -16.93 0.70 -1.19
C TYR A 69 -16.65 1.66 -2.33
N VAL A 70 -15.72 1.30 -3.20
CA VAL A 70 -15.27 2.16 -4.30
C VAL A 70 -15.61 1.46 -5.59
N THR A 71 -16.53 2.05 -6.35
CA THR A 71 -16.91 1.53 -7.65
C THR A 71 -16.14 2.26 -8.73
N TYR A 72 -15.39 1.48 -9.51
CA TYR A 72 -14.66 1.96 -10.69
C TYR A 72 -15.43 1.63 -11.98
N GLU A 73 -15.43 2.60 -12.89
CA GLU A 73 -15.63 2.36 -14.32
C GLU A 73 -14.26 2.08 -14.96
N ILE A 74 -14.06 0.84 -15.38
CA ILE A 74 -12.85 0.35 -16.02
C ILE A 74 -12.83 0.79 -17.48
N THR A 75 -11.76 1.47 -17.88
CA THR A 75 -11.51 1.90 -19.25
C THR A 75 -10.51 1.00 -19.97
N ARG A 76 -9.64 0.32 -19.23
CA ARG A 76 -8.64 -0.60 -19.78
C ARG A 76 -8.25 -1.66 -18.75
N ASN A 77 -8.13 -2.92 -19.20
CA ASN A 77 -7.50 -3.99 -18.42
C ASN A 77 -6.09 -4.24 -18.93
N PHE A 78 -5.13 -4.41 -18.00
CA PHE A 78 -3.76 -4.85 -18.29
C PHE A 78 -3.56 -6.32 -17.92
N LYS A 79 -4.18 -6.78 -16.84
CA LYS A 79 -4.17 -8.18 -16.38
C LYS A 79 -5.53 -8.53 -15.81
N GLY A 80 -6.02 -9.74 -16.07
CA GLY A 80 -7.31 -10.20 -15.56
C GLY A 80 -8.50 -9.41 -16.13
N ARG A 81 -9.66 -9.58 -15.50
CA ARG A 81 -10.92 -8.89 -15.86
C ARG A 81 -11.85 -8.82 -14.67
N SER A 82 -12.80 -7.88 -14.69
CA SER A 82 -13.92 -7.88 -13.75
C SER A 82 -14.95 -8.95 -14.11
N SER A 83 -15.68 -9.45 -13.11
CA SER A 83 -16.90 -10.25 -13.30
C SER A 83 -18.08 -9.44 -13.84
N GLU A 84 -18.03 -8.11 -13.72
CA GLU A 84 -19.08 -7.18 -14.12
C GLU A 84 -18.65 -6.31 -15.32
N ASP A 85 -17.85 -6.90 -16.22
CA ASP A 85 -17.33 -6.27 -17.43
C ASP A 85 -16.53 -4.98 -17.15
N LYS A 86 -17.17 -3.81 -17.30
CA LYS A 86 -16.55 -2.49 -17.12
C LYS A 86 -16.71 -1.93 -15.71
N LEU A 87 -17.40 -2.61 -14.80
CA LEU A 87 -17.54 -2.15 -13.42
C LEU A 87 -16.78 -3.07 -12.48
N ILE A 88 -16.19 -2.50 -11.42
CA ILE A 88 -15.74 -3.27 -10.27
C ILE A 88 -15.96 -2.47 -8.99
N THR A 89 -16.60 -3.08 -8.00
CA THR A 89 -16.72 -2.50 -6.65
C THR A 89 -15.70 -3.14 -5.71
N LEU A 90 -14.76 -2.34 -5.25
CA LEU A 90 -13.69 -2.71 -4.32
C LEU A 90 -14.08 -2.35 -2.89
N ARG A 91 -13.86 -3.26 -1.92
CA ARG A 91 -14.14 -3.00 -0.50
C ARG A 91 -12.85 -2.79 0.28
N PHE A 92 -12.73 -1.64 0.93
CA PHE A 92 -11.63 -1.24 1.80
C PHE A 92 -12.11 -1.14 3.24
N ARG A 93 -11.27 -1.48 4.20
CA ARG A 93 -11.54 -1.19 5.62
C ARG A 93 -11.18 0.26 5.93
N GLY A 94 -12.05 0.94 6.67
CA GLY A 94 -11.97 2.38 6.93
C GLY A 94 -13.24 3.10 6.49
N GLY A 95 -13.28 4.41 6.70
CA GLY A 95 -14.46 5.25 6.46
C GLY A 95 -15.23 5.57 7.75
N PRO A 96 -16.39 6.23 7.62
CA PRO A 96 -17.21 6.62 8.75
C PRO A 96 -17.90 5.40 9.38
N ASP A 97 -18.03 5.43 10.71
CA ASP A 97 -18.93 4.54 11.45
C ASP A 97 -20.33 5.15 11.58
N ASP A 98 -21.27 4.37 12.10
CA ASP A 98 -22.66 4.81 12.30
C ASP A 98 -22.82 5.83 13.44
N ALA A 99 -21.76 6.07 14.22
CA ALA A 99 -21.71 7.03 15.33
C ALA A 99 -21.08 8.38 14.94
N GLY A 100 -20.62 8.54 13.69
CA GLY A 100 -20.01 9.76 13.17
C GLY A 100 -18.50 9.84 13.35
N ASN A 101 -17.83 8.80 13.87
CA ASN A 101 -16.36 8.75 13.85
C ASN A 101 -15.87 8.29 12.48
N THR A 102 -14.64 8.63 12.11
CA THR A 102 -14.04 8.16 10.86
C THR A 102 -12.78 7.35 11.15
N LEU A 103 -12.74 6.11 10.65
CA LEU A 103 -11.57 5.25 10.70
C LEU A 103 -10.69 5.48 9.46
N ILE A 104 -9.49 6.03 9.67
CA ILE A 104 -8.46 6.18 8.65
C ILE A 104 -7.33 5.22 8.99
N ILE A 105 -6.95 4.36 8.03
CA ILE A 105 -5.90 3.35 8.23
C ILE A 105 -4.70 3.73 7.35
N PRO A 106 -3.51 3.99 7.92
CA PRO A 106 -2.31 4.26 7.13
C PRO A 106 -2.04 3.16 6.10
N GLY A 107 -1.72 3.56 4.87
CA GLY A 107 -1.46 2.65 3.75
C GLY A 107 -2.72 2.09 3.06
N VAL A 108 -3.93 2.31 3.61
CA VAL A 108 -5.18 2.07 2.86
C VAL A 108 -5.50 3.33 2.05
N PRO A 109 -5.60 3.25 0.71
CA PRO A 109 -5.82 4.44 -0.10
C PRO A 109 -7.18 5.10 0.17
N LEU A 110 -7.24 6.42 -0.02
CA LEU A 110 -8.46 7.22 0.07
C LEU A 110 -8.91 7.66 -1.31
N PHE A 111 -10.22 7.56 -1.58
CA PHE A 111 -10.79 7.75 -2.91
C PHE A 111 -11.80 8.88 -2.94
N GLN A 112 -11.89 9.57 -4.06
CA GLN A 112 -12.94 10.53 -4.38
C GLN A 112 -13.57 10.16 -5.72
N ALA A 113 -14.87 10.43 -5.86
CA ALA A 113 -15.52 10.30 -7.16
C ALA A 113 -14.81 11.21 -8.19
N GLY A 114 -14.53 10.66 -9.37
CA GLY A 114 -13.76 11.32 -10.43
C GLY A 114 -12.26 11.02 -10.40
N ASP A 115 -11.72 10.40 -9.34
CA ASP A 115 -10.33 9.92 -9.33
C ASP A 115 -10.08 9.01 -10.54
N GLN A 116 -8.98 9.26 -11.26
CA GLN A 116 -8.53 8.42 -12.37
C GLN A 116 -7.28 7.68 -11.94
N ASP A 117 -7.32 6.35 -11.99
CA ASP A 117 -6.28 5.52 -11.39
C ASP A 117 -5.93 4.34 -12.30
N ILE A 118 -4.69 3.87 -12.14
CA ILE A 118 -4.31 2.48 -12.43
C ILE A 118 -4.18 1.76 -11.09
N VAL A 119 -4.88 0.63 -10.95
CA VAL A 119 -5.00 -0.10 -9.68
C VAL A 119 -4.64 -1.57 -9.87
N PHE A 120 -3.78 -2.07 -8.97
CA PHE A 120 -3.38 -3.46 -8.86
C PHE A 120 -4.22 -4.12 -7.77
N VAL A 121 -5.11 -5.02 -8.14
CA VAL A 121 -6.11 -5.62 -7.25
C VAL A 121 -5.79 -7.07 -6.94
N ARG A 122 -5.88 -7.44 -5.66
CA ARG A 122 -5.88 -8.83 -5.16
C ARG A 122 -6.89 -8.95 -4.02
N GLY A 123 -7.52 -10.13 -3.89
CA GLY A 123 -8.22 -10.47 -2.65
C GLY A 123 -9.41 -9.56 -2.31
N ASN A 124 -10.12 -9.04 -3.32
CA ASN A 124 -11.26 -8.15 -3.12
C ASN A 124 -12.32 -8.78 -2.21
N GLY A 125 -12.72 -8.03 -1.17
CA GLY A 125 -13.66 -8.49 -0.15
C GLY A 125 -13.04 -9.32 0.98
N VAL A 126 -11.75 -9.62 0.96
CA VAL A 126 -11.09 -10.40 2.02
C VAL A 126 -10.02 -9.58 2.73
N GLU A 127 -9.18 -8.88 1.98
CA GLU A 127 -8.08 -8.08 2.54
C GLU A 127 -8.57 -6.74 3.13
N ILE A 128 -7.78 -6.15 4.03
CA ILE A 128 -8.03 -4.80 4.58
C ILE A 128 -8.09 -3.76 3.45
N SER A 129 -7.18 -3.90 2.48
CA SER A 129 -7.19 -3.18 1.21
C SER A 129 -7.05 -4.21 0.10
N PRO A 130 -7.90 -4.20 -0.92
CA PRO A 130 -7.77 -5.07 -2.08
C PRO A 130 -6.72 -4.55 -3.06
N VAL A 131 -6.03 -3.46 -2.75
CA VAL A 131 -4.93 -2.92 -3.56
C VAL A 131 -3.62 -3.54 -3.09
N VAL A 132 -2.88 -4.13 -4.03
CA VAL A 132 -1.60 -4.81 -3.76
C VAL A 132 -0.62 -3.84 -3.11
N GLY A 133 -0.14 -4.16 -1.91
CA GLY A 133 0.76 -3.27 -1.16
C GLY A 133 0.07 -2.00 -0.62
N GLY A 134 -1.26 -1.96 -0.56
CA GLY A 134 -1.98 -0.76 -0.12
C GLY A 134 -1.81 0.40 -1.11
N ASN A 135 -1.37 1.55 -0.63
CA ASN A 135 -1.15 2.74 -1.45
C ASN A 135 -0.07 2.56 -2.54
N PHE A 136 0.85 1.61 -2.42
CA PHE A 136 1.86 1.34 -3.45
C PHE A 136 1.30 0.73 -4.74
N GLY A 137 0.16 0.05 -4.69
CA GLY A 137 -0.49 -0.56 -5.86
C GLY A 137 -1.48 0.36 -6.57
N ARG A 138 -1.54 1.63 -6.20
CA ARG A 138 -2.39 2.65 -6.84
C ARG A 138 -1.51 3.73 -7.46
N PHE A 139 -1.78 4.01 -8.73
CA PHE A 139 -1.16 5.10 -9.46
C PHE A 139 -2.23 6.07 -9.95
N ARG A 140 -2.10 7.34 -9.57
CA ARG A 140 -3.03 8.40 -9.98
C ARG A 140 -2.66 8.90 -11.37
N ILE A 141 -3.65 9.02 -12.25
CA ILE A 141 -3.47 9.43 -13.63
C ILE A 141 -4.09 10.82 -13.84
N SER A 142 -3.31 11.74 -14.39
CA SER A 142 -3.80 12.98 -14.95
C SER A 142 -3.51 13.03 -16.45
N LYS A 143 -3.93 14.11 -17.12
CA LYS A 143 -3.71 14.29 -18.57
C LYS A 143 -2.24 14.13 -18.96
N ASP A 144 -1.34 14.72 -18.18
CA ASP A 144 0.06 14.89 -18.55
C ASP A 144 1.03 14.13 -17.63
N ALA A 145 0.54 13.52 -16.54
CA ALA A 145 1.40 12.87 -15.55
C ALA A 145 0.78 11.63 -14.91
N VAL A 146 1.65 10.74 -14.46
CA VAL A 146 1.32 9.64 -13.54
C VAL A 146 1.99 9.93 -12.20
N HIS A 147 1.27 9.66 -11.12
CA HIS A 147 1.78 9.83 -9.77
C HIS A 147 1.52 8.59 -8.92
N SER A 148 2.26 8.45 -7.82
CA SER A 148 1.88 7.55 -6.73
C SER A 148 0.58 8.02 -6.07
N ASP A 149 0.02 7.21 -5.16
CA ASP A 149 -1.12 7.62 -4.34
C ASP A 149 -0.85 8.91 -3.53
N ALA A 150 0.41 9.13 -3.15
CA ALA A 150 0.89 10.32 -2.43
C ALA A 150 1.30 11.49 -3.36
N TRP A 151 0.91 11.45 -4.64
CA TRP A 151 1.17 12.51 -5.62
C TRP A 151 2.66 12.75 -5.94
N GLN A 152 3.52 11.73 -5.77
CA GLN A 152 4.91 11.81 -6.24
C GLN A 152 5.01 11.40 -7.71
N GLU A 153 5.93 12.01 -8.44
CA GLU A 153 6.25 11.62 -9.81
C GLU A 153 6.67 10.15 -9.91
N ILE A 154 6.32 9.48 -11.00
CA ILE A 154 6.81 8.13 -11.29
C ILE A 154 7.92 8.16 -12.32
N TRP A 155 9.04 7.55 -11.97
CA TRP A 155 10.25 7.45 -12.79
C TRP A 155 10.57 5.99 -13.09
N LEU A 156 11.05 5.71 -14.29
CA LEU A 156 11.59 4.42 -14.69
C LEU A 156 13.11 4.47 -14.61
N LEU A 157 13.69 3.59 -13.80
CA LEU A 157 15.13 3.40 -13.67
C LEU A 157 15.64 2.49 -14.80
N SER A 158 16.94 2.56 -15.10
CA SER A 158 17.57 1.73 -16.14
C SER A 158 17.54 0.23 -15.85
N ASN A 159 17.41 -0.14 -14.58
CA ASN A 159 17.22 -1.53 -14.15
C ASN A 159 15.78 -2.05 -14.34
N GLY A 160 14.87 -1.22 -14.89
CA GLY A 160 13.47 -1.57 -15.14
C GLY A 160 12.54 -1.40 -13.93
N GLN A 161 13.04 -0.91 -12.79
CA GLN A 161 12.22 -0.62 -11.61
C GLN A 161 11.59 0.78 -11.70
N LEU A 162 10.46 0.95 -11.01
CA LEU A 162 9.88 2.26 -10.81
C LEU A 162 10.42 2.89 -9.54
N ASP A 163 10.66 4.19 -9.59
CA ASP A 163 10.99 4.99 -8.42
C ASP A 163 10.03 6.18 -8.28
N GLN A 164 9.89 6.68 -7.05
CA GLN A 164 9.01 7.80 -6.72
C GLN A 164 9.85 9.06 -6.53
N GLY A 165 9.67 10.02 -7.43
CA GLY A 165 10.43 11.26 -7.46
C GLY A 165 9.83 12.34 -6.58
N LYS A 166 9.94 13.58 -7.06
CA LYS A 166 9.46 14.77 -6.35
C LYS A 166 7.95 14.73 -6.11
N PHE A 167 7.53 15.31 -5.01
CA PHE A 167 6.13 15.59 -4.74
C PHE A 167 5.57 16.62 -5.73
N ASN A 168 4.30 16.45 -6.09
CA ASN A 168 3.57 17.51 -6.73
C ASN A 168 3.23 18.60 -5.69
N GLU A 169 3.89 19.76 -5.79
CA GLU A 169 3.73 20.89 -4.86
C GLU A 169 2.29 21.41 -4.76
N GLU A 170 1.51 21.31 -5.85
CA GLU A 170 0.08 21.67 -5.84
C GLU A 170 -0.76 20.70 -5.02
N LYS A 171 -0.19 19.55 -4.68
CA LYS A 171 -0.80 18.46 -3.90
C LYS A 171 -0.12 18.25 -2.55
N LYS A 172 0.66 19.22 -2.07
CA LYS A 172 1.25 19.20 -0.72
C LYS A 172 0.21 19.04 0.40
N SER A 173 -1.02 19.45 0.11
CA SER A 173 -2.17 19.35 0.99
C SER A 173 -3.35 18.89 0.15
N VAL A 174 -3.97 17.77 0.53
CA VAL A 174 -5.08 17.16 -0.20
C VAL A 174 -6.25 16.99 0.73
N THR A 175 -7.38 17.59 0.36
CA THR A 175 -8.64 17.42 1.08
C THR A 175 -9.42 16.25 0.48
N HIS A 176 -9.81 15.32 1.34
CA HIS A 176 -10.70 14.21 1.04
C HIS A 176 -12.02 14.38 1.79
N ARG A 177 -13.14 14.26 1.08
CA ARG A 177 -14.45 14.11 1.72
C ARG A 177 -14.70 12.64 2.05
N ILE A 178 -14.81 12.32 3.34
CA ILE A 178 -15.04 10.98 3.86
C ILE A 178 -16.36 11.01 4.63
N GLY A 179 -17.38 10.34 4.09
CA GLY A 179 -18.75 10.48 4.57
C GLY A 179 -19.22 11.95 4.49
N VAL A 180 -19.59 12.51 5.63
CA VAL A 180 -20.04 13.90 5.78
C VAL A 180 -18.93 14.87 6.20
N HIS A 181 -17.71 14.38 6.40
CA HIS A 181 -16.59 15.16 6.91
C HIS A 181 -15.53 15.38 5.84
N GLU A 182 -14.80 16.49 5.96
CA GLU A 182 -13.62 16.77 5.14
C GLU A 182 -12.36 16.61 6.00
N PHE A 183 -11.36 15.92 5.45
CA PHE A 183 -10.07 15.70 6.07
C PHE A 183 -8.99 16.21 5.13
N THR A 184 -8.14 17.10 5.62
CA THR A 184 -7.00 17.60 4.88
C THR A 184 -5.75 16.88 5.35
N PHE A 185 -5.05 16.25 4.41
CA PHE A 185 -3.81 15.53 4.66
C PHE A 185 -2.66 16.32 4.07
N GLU A 186 -1.65 16.56 4.87
CA GLU A 186 -0.39 17.13 4.41
C GLU A 186 0.57 15.99 4.09
N THR A 187 1.14 16.01 2.89
CA THR A 187 2.25 15.13 2.54
C THR A 187 3.54 15.79 3.00
N GLU A 188 4.20 15.21 4.00
CA GLU A 188 5.51 15.67 4.44
C GLU A 188 6.55 15.46 3.34
N ASN A 189 7.29 16.52 3.03
CA ASN A 189 8.36 16.47 2.04
C ASN A 189 9.55 15.69 2.64
N LYS A 190 9.85 14.50 2.11
CA LYS A 190 11.05 13.73 2.46
C LYS A 190 12.11 13.90 1.37
N ALA A 191 13.30 14.33 1.79
CA ALA A 191 14.59 14.35 1.08
C ALA A 191 14.61 14.99 -0.33
N GLU A 192 15.69 15.71 -0.64
CA GLU A 192 15.96 16.11 -2.03
C GLU A 192 16.18 14.87 -2.89
N TRP A 193 15.15 14.42 -3.60
CA TRP A 193 15.30 13.35 -4.58
C TRP A 193 15.95 13.89 -5.85
N THR A 194 17.08 13.29 -6.22
CA THR A 194 17.78 13.58 -7.49
C THR A 194 17.65 12.36 -8.39
N PRO A 195 17.05 12.49 -9.59
CA PRO A 195 16.94 11.38 -10.52
C PRO A 195 18.33 10.87 -10.90
N PRO A 196 18.54 9.53 -10.96
CA PRO A 196 19.68 8.97 -11.68
C PRO A 196 19.74 9.50 -13.12
N ALA A 197 20.94 9.66 -13.68
CA ALA A 197 21.14 10.31 -14.98
C ALA A 197 20.42 9.60 -16.14
N ASP A 198 20.14 8.31 -16.00
CA ASP A 198 19.46 7.44 -16.95
C ASP A 198 17.98 7.19 -16.61
N ALA A 199 17.49 7.75 -15.49
CA ALA A 199 16.10 7.62 -15.09
C ALA A 199 15.20 8.48 -15.98
N LYS A 200 14.02 7.95 -16.29
CA LYS A 200 13.05 8.61 -17.15
C LYS A 200 11.73 8.83 -16.43
N LYS A 201 11.31 10.09 -16.27
CA LYS A 201 9.96 10.43 -15.81
C LYS A 201 8.94 9.90 -16.82
N LEU A 202 7.99 9.11 -16.35
CA LEU A 202 7.00 8.48 -17.22
C LEU A 202 5.82 9.42 -17.47
N THR A 203 5.45 9.57 -18.74
CA THR A 203 4.13 10.10 -19.11
C THR A 203 3.06 9.01 -18.97
N PRO A 204 1.76 9.35 -18.92
CA PRO A 204 0.71 8.35 -18.90
C PRO A 204 0.79 7.34 -20.06
N VAL A 205 1.14 7.78 -21.27
CA VAL A 205 1.30 6.89 -22.43
C VAL A 205 2.47 5.92 -22.22
N GLN A 206 3.59 6.42 -21.71
CA GLN A 206 4.78 5.59 -21.47
C GLN A 206 4.56 4.61 -20.32
N PHE A 207 3.86 5.03 -19.25
CA PHE A 207 3.52 4.16 -18.13
C PHE A 207 2.58 3.02 -18.54
N ARG A 208 1.53 3.32 -19.32
CA ARG A 208 0.63 2.27 -19.87
C ARG A 208 1.40 1.27 -20.73
N LYS A 209 2.33 1.74 -21.56
CA LYS A 209 3.16 0.86 -22.38
C LYS A 209 4.06 -0.02 -21.50
N PHE A 210 4.78 0.58 -20.55
CA PHE A 210 5.64 -0.13 -19.61
C PHE A 210 4.86 -1.23 -18.85
N LEU A 211 3.67 -0.90 -18.35
CA LEU A 211 2.83 -1.86 -17.63
C LEU A 211 2.37 -3.01 -18.52
N GLY A 212 1.95 -2.71 -19.75
CA GLY A 212 1.59 -3.74 -20.73
C GLY A 212 2.76 -4.67 -21.08
N ASP A 213 3.95 -4.10 -21.30
CA ASP A 213 5.18 -4.86 -21.55
C ASP A 213 5.53 -5.75 -20.34
N SER A 214 5.43 -5.20 -19.11
CA SER A 214 5.72 -5.93 -17.87
C SER A 214 4.77 -7.11 -17.65
N VAL A 215 3.46 -6.94 -17.91
CA VAL A 215 2.52 -8.07 -17.85
C VAL A 215 2.85 -9.13 -18.89
N ASN A 216 3.12 -8.74 -20.14
CA ASN A 216 3.43 -9.67 -21.22
C ASN A 216 4.77 -10.39 -21.05
N GLN A 217 5.70 -9.83 -20.28
CA GLN A 217 6.94 -10.49 -19.90
C GLN A 217 6.71 -11.68 -18.95
N HIS A 218 5.65 -11.63 -18.13
CA HIS A 218 5.37 -12.63 -17.11
C HIS A 218 4.22 -13.58 -17.47
N TYR A 219 3.33 -13.18 -18.39
CA TYR A 219 2.12 -13.93 -18.70
C TYR A 219 1.89 -14.04 -20.21
N THR A 220 1.60 -15.26 -20.68
CA THR A 220 1.14 -15.49 -22.05
C THR A 220 -0.33 -15.10 -22.20
N PRO A 221 -0.81 -14.78 -23.41
CA PRO A 221 -2.24 -14.52 -23.65
C PRO A 221 -3.15 -15.68 -23.19
N GLN A 222 -2.68 -16.93 -23.33
CA GLN A 222 -3.41 -18.11 -22.86
C GLN A 222 -3.45 -18.19 -21.34
N ALA A 223 -2.36 -17.84 -20.63
CA ALA A 223 -2.39 -17.77 -19.18
C ALA A 223 -3.37 -16.70 -18.69
N LEU A 224 -3.35 -15.51 -19.30
CA LEU A 224 -4.25 -14.41 -18.98
C LEU A 224 -5.72 -14.77 -19.20
N SER A 225 -6.06 -15.53 -20.25
CA SER A 225 -7.45 -15.93 -20.53
C SER A 225 -8.03 -16.92 -19.52
N THR A 226 -7.16 -17.65 -18.80
CA THR A 226 -7.57 -18.60 -17.75
C THR A 226 -7.73 -17.97 -16.37
N LEU A 227 -7.33 -16.70 -16.19
CA LEU A 227 -7.48 -16.03 -14.90
C LEU A 227 -8.95 -15.90 -14.52
N LYS A 228 -9.26 -16.24 -13.27
CA LYS A 228 -10.59 -16.03 -12.70
C LYS A 228 -10.90 -14.54 -12.69
N ALA A 229 -12.09 -14.18 -13.13
CA ALA A 229 -12.54 -12.80 -13.06
C ALA A 229 -12.59 -12.31 -11.60
N ALA A 230 -12.06 -11.11 -11.35
CA ALA A 230 -12.15 -10.46 -10.06
C ALA A 230 -13.61 -10.09 -9.79
N ARG A 231 -14.14 -10.50 -8.64
CA ARG A 231 -15.54 -10.28 -8.27
C ARG A 231 -15.70 -8.90 -7.64
N SER A 232 -16.72 -8.16 -8.05
CA SER A 232 -17.21 -7.00 -7.29
C SER A 232 -17.73 -7.43 -5.93
N VAL A 233 -17.63 -6.55 -4.94
CA VAL A 233 -18.28 -6.74 -3.63
C VAL A 233 -19.50 -5.83 -3.57
N PRO A 234 -20.74 -6.38 -3.63
CA PRO A 234 -21.95 -5.60 -3.49
C PRO A 234 -22.04 -4.99 -2.09
N ILE A 235 -22.38 -3.72 -1.99
CA ILE A 235 -22.47 -3.04 -0.69
C ILE A 235 -23.52 -3.67 0.25
N HIS A 236 -24.58 -4.27 -0.29
CA HIS A 236 -25.63 -4.90 0.50
C HIS A 236 -25.32 -6.37 0.85
N GLU A 237 -24.25 -6.96 0.33
CA GLU A 237 -23.85 -8.32 0.68
C GLU A 237 -23.44 -8.37 2.16
N ARG A 238 -24.05 -9.26 2.94
CA ARG A 238 -23.77 -9.36 4.38
C ARG A 238 -22.39 -9.96 4.63
N PHE A 239 -21.67 -9.41 5.59
CA PHE A 239 -20.37 -9.90 6.03
C PHE A 239 -20.07 -9.40 7.45
N SER A 240 -19.34 -10.20 8.23
CA SER A 240 -18.89 -9.78 9.55
C SER A 240 -17.37 -9.81 9.67
N ILE A 241 -16.86 -9.10 10.67
CA ILE A 241 -15.46 -9.10 11.08
C ILE A 241 -15.43 -9.60 12.53
N GLY A 242 -14.75 -10.71 12.78
CA GLY A 242 -14.56 -11.19 14.14
C GLY A 242 -13.67 -10.28 14.97
N LYS A 243 -13.76 -10.36 16.30
CA LYS A 243 -12.85 -9.69 17.23
C LYS A 243 -11.40 -10.01 16.91
N ALA A 244 -10.55 -8.99 16.99
CA ALA A 244 -9.11 -9.18 16.92
C ALA A 244 -8.68 -10.20 17.98
N LYS A 245 -8.01 -11.27 17.56
CA LYS A 245 -7.34 -12.18 18.49
C LYS A 245 -5.99 -11.57 18.83
N PRO A 246 -5.73 -11.16 20.08
CA PRO A 246 -4.40 -10.71 20.45
C PRO A 246 -3.41 -11.83 20.17
N LEU A 247 -2.47 -11.57 19.27
CA LEU A 247 -1.27 -12.38 19.15
C LEU A 247 -0.37 -11.97 20.31
N ALA A 248 0.19 -12.95 21.02
CA ALA A 248 1.23 -12.67 22.00
C ALA A 248 2.31 -11.84 21.30
N ALA A 249 2.58 -10.64 21.79
CA ALA A 249 3.67 -9.84 21.26
C ALA A 249 4.96 -10.68 21.39
N PRO A 250 5.81 -10.76 20.35
CA PRO A 250 7.15 -11.28 20.52
C PRO A 250 7.79 -10.48 21.66
N ALA A 251 8.50 -11.15 22.57
CA ALA A 251 9.16 -10.49 23.69
C ALA A 251 10.12 -9.43 23.14
N VAL A 252 9.71 -8.16 23.19
CA VAL A 252 10.58 -7.04 22.83
C VAL A 252 11.45 -6.80 24.05
N THR A 253 12.75 -7.11 23.95
CA THR A 253 13.71 -6.73 24.98
C THR A 253 13.68 -5.21 25.12
N PRO A 254 13.36 -4.65 26.30
CA PRO A 254 13.30 -3.21 26.45
C PRO A 254 14.69 -2.61 26.16
N VAL A 255 14.76 -1.74 25.16
CA VAL A 255 15.93 -0.88 24.95
C VAL A 255 15.90 0.19 26.04
N ILE A 256 16.63 -0.05 27.12
CA ILE A 256 16.83 0.97 28.15
C ILE A 256 17.83 1.98 27.59
N HIS A 257 17.32 3.06 26.99
CA HIS A 257 18.12 4.27 26.85
C HIS A 257 18.29 4.84 28.26
N LYS A 258 19.50 4.71 28.83
CA LYS A 258 19.85 5.52 29.99
C LYS A 258 19.83 6.98 29.54
N LEU A 259 18.84 7.73 30.02
CA LEU A 259 18.87 9.19 29.98
C LEU A 259 20.09 9.63 30.78
N ASP A 260 21.03 10.28 30.11
CA ASP A 260 22.21 10.89 30.74
C ASP A 260 21.76 12.17 31.47
N PRO A 261 21.83 12.24 32.81
CA PRO A 261 21.27 13.36 33.58
C PRO A 261 22.02 14.69 33.40
N GLU A 262 23.19 14.72 32.75
CA GLU A 262 24.04 15.91 32.66
C GLU A 262 23.80 16.82 31.43
N ALA A 263 22.88 16.48 30.53
CA ALA A 263 22.71 17.23 29.27
C ALA A 263 21.83 18.51 29.37
N ILE A 264 21.28 18.86 30.53
CA ILE A 264 20.42 20.05 30.67
C ILE A 264 21.19 21.16 31.40
N ARG A 265 21.84 22.05 30.62
CA ARG A 265 22.26 23.37 31.11
C ARG A 265 21.11 24.36 30.93
N PRO A 266 20.68 25.08 31.99
CA PRO A 266 19.63 26.07 31.87
C PRO A 266 20.24 27.40 31.42
N GLU A 267 20.05 27.79 30.16
CA GLU A 267 20.24 29.17 29.73
C GLU A 267 18.89 29.84 29.42
N GLU A 268 18.66 30.90 30.18
CA GLU A 268 17.65 31.97 30.13
C GLU A 268 16.59 31.97 29.02
N MET A 269 15.35 31.63 29.39
CA MET A 269 14.15 32.13 28.70
C MET A 269 13.75 33.51 29.25
N ALA A 270 14.23 34.58 28.62
CA ALA A 270 13.64 35.91 28.78
C ALA A 270 12.41 36.03 27.85
N ILE A 271 11.21 36.06 28.44
CA ILE A 271 9.95 36.32 27.73
C ILE A 271 9.84 37.84 27.52
N ARG A 272 9.97 38.32 26.27
CA ARG A 272 9.44 39.63 25.88
C ARG A 272 8.01 39.46 25.36
N LYS A 273 7.06 40.11 26.04
CA LYS A 273 5.71 40.33 25.53
C LYS A 273 5.72 41.47 24.50
N HIS A 274 5.16 41.23 23.33
CA HIS A 274 4.49 42.22 22.50
C HIS A 274 3.16 41.63 22.03
#